data_AF-A0A0B4L2T8-F1
#
_entry.id   AF-A0A0B4L2T8-F1
#
_cell.length_a   1.000
_cell.length_b   1.000
_cell.length_c   1.000
_cell.angle_alpha   90.00
_cell.angle_beta   90.00
_cell.angle_gamma   90.00
#
_symmetry.space_group_name_H-M   'P 1'
#
loop_
_entity.id
_entity.type
_entity.pdbx_description
1 polymer ?
#
loop_
_entity_poly.entity_id
_entity_poly.type
_entity_poly.pdbx_seq_one_letter_code
_entity_poly.pdbx_strand_id
1 'polypeptide(L)'
;RWFTFTSRPYCKTAAYYELKHMPYYVDAVSASENVKHEKWNNWLKEMKISLTEKLEKESQEYMEKLEQQWDEFMKNSEDKWRHYNPQMEEEYQCSVYPLGLKWDDEKWTAWFYEKGLWCLKKSFKTWLTDSKKGYNTYMKNLLQEFGKQFYEDWCRRPEKRREDKICKRWEQKGLRGDQYYSLKWMQWRNWKNRNHDQKHVWVTLMKDALKEYTGPEFKLWTEFRKEKIDFYKQWMQAFAEQWTQDKQWNTWTEERNEYMKKKKEEEAKKKAASKKKAASKKGGAAKKAPAKKAPTKKAAPGTKAPAKKAAPKKVAAPNAA
;
A
#
# COMPACT_ATOMS: atom_id res chain seq x y z
N ARG A 1 24.14 40.62 -15.93
CA ARG A 1 23.88 40.30 -17.35
C ARG A 1 24.20 38.83 -17.58
N TRP A 2 23.23 38.00 -17.93
CA TRP A 2 23.50 36.60 -18.33
C TRP A 2 24.11 36.61 -19.72
N PHE A 3 25.29 36.02 -19.91
CA PHE A 3 25.85 35.83 -21.25
C PHE A 3 24.89 34.98 -22.08
N THR A 4 24.22 35.60 -23.05
CA THR A 4 23.32 34.91 -23.97
C THR A 4 24.16 34.21 -25.03
N PHE A 5 24.32 32.90 -24.87
CA PHE A 5 24.94 32.01 -25.83
C PHE A 5 24.06 31.86 -27.07
N THR A 6 24.22 32.73 -28.07
CA THR A 6 23.74 32.45 -29.42
C THR A 6 24.66 31.39 -30.03
N SER A 7 24.12 30.21 -30.29
CA SER A 7 24.80 29.16 -31.05
C SER A 7 24.96 29.60 -32.50
N ARG A 8 26.06 30.28 -32.83
CA ARG A 8 26.57 30.33 -34.21
C ARG A 8 27.81 29.45 -34.27
N PRO A 9 27.86 28.43 -35.14
CA PRO A 9 29.09 27.72 -35.41
C PRO A 9 29.93 28.64 -36.31
N TYR A 10 31.12 29.02 -35.86
CA TYR A 10 32.11 29.58 -36.77
C TYR A 10 33.39 28.78 -36.69
N CYS A 11 33.60 28.04 -37.76
CA CYS A 11 34.89 27.57 -38.20
C CYS A 11 35.81 28.78 -38.40
N LYS A 12 37.08 28.60 -38.02
CA LYS A 12 38.27 29.41 -38.33
C LYS A 12 38.54 30.61 -37.40
N THR A 13 39.82 30.64 -36.99
CA THR A 13 40.54 31.55 -36.09
C THR A 13 40.09 31.57 -34.64
N ALA A 14 40.68 30.66 -33.85
CA ALA A 14 40.89 30.87 -32.42
C ALA A 14 41.80 32.08 -32.23
N ALA A 15 41.21 33.27 -32.24
CA ALA A 15 41.88 34.44 -31.70
C ALA A 15 41.98 34.22 -30.17
N TYR A 16 43.21 34.08 -29.72
CA TYR A 16 43.64 34.03 -28.33
C TYR A 16 43.29 35.38 -27.67
N TYR A 17 42.00 35.64 -27.43
CA TYR A 17 41.56 36.81 -26.69
C TYR A 17 41.72 36.55 -25.18
N GLU A 18 42.84 37.08 -24.68
CA GLU A 18 43.12 37.63 -23.36
C GLU A 18 42.68 36.85 -22.11
N LEU A 19 43.63 36.08 -21.56
CA LEU A 19 43.63 35.62 -20.17
C LEU A 19 43.43 36.74 -19.12
N LYS A 20 43.63 38.03 -19.46
CA LYS A 20 43.54 39.15 -18.52
C LYS A 20 42.17 39.32 -17.87
N HIS A 21 41.09 38.90 -18.53
CA HIS A 21 39.74 39.03 -17.99
C HIS A 21 39.20 37.73 -17.36
N MET A 22 39.96 36.62 -17.41
CA MET A 22 39.53 35.34 -16.84
C MET A 22 39.14 35.41 -15.35
N PRO A 23 39.88 36.11 -14.46
CA PRO A 23 39.50 36.25 -13.05
C PRO A 23 38.10 36.87 -12.88
N TYR A 24 37.81 37.95 -13.60
CA TYR A 24 36.49 38.60 -13.59
C TYR A 24 35.35 37.66 -14.00
N TYR A 25 35.57 36.84 -15.03
CA TYR A 25 34.57 35.86 -15.46
C TYR A 25 34.40 34.70 -14.47
N VAL A 26 35.47 34.30 -13.79
CA VAL A 26 35.40 33.30 -12.72
C VAL A 26 34.60 33.84 -11.53
N ASP A 27 34.86 35.07 -11.10
CA ASP A 27 34.12 35.72 -10.02
C ASP A 27 32.65 35.91 -10.37
N ALA A 28 32.33 36.29 -11.61
CA ALA A 28 30.95 36.40 -12.09
C ALA A 28 30.21 35.05 -12.09
N VAL A 29 30.90 33.95 -12.43
CA VAL A 29 30.32 32.60 -12.34
C VAL A 29 30.05 32.25 -10.87
N SER A 30 31.03 32.44 -9.99
CA SER A 30 30.90 32.15 -8.54
C SER A 30 29.80 32.97 -7.87
N ALA A 31 29.71 34.28 -8.15
CA ALA A 31 28.64 35.13 -7.63
C ALA A 31 27.25 34.64 -8.10
N SER A 32 27.14 34.16 -9.35
CA SER A 32 25.89 33.58 -9.85
C SER A 32 25.51 32.27 -9.14
N GLU A 33 26.49 31.51 -8.66
CA GLU A 33 26.28 30.25 -7.94
C GLU A 33 25.71 30.49 -6.55
N ASN A 34 26.21 31.51 -5.83
CA ASN A 34 25.68 31.90 -4.52
C ASN A 34 24.20 32.29 -4.59
N VAL A 35 23.82 33.09 -5.59
CA VAL A 35 22.40 33.47 -5.81
C VAL A 35 21.52 32.27 -6.09
N LYS A 36 22.01 31.27 -6.85
CA LYS A 36 21.25 30.04 -7.13
C LYS A 36 21.10 29.19 -5.86
N HIS A 37 22.14 29.13 -5.03
CA HIS A 37 22.12 28.42 -3.76
C HIS A 37 21.12 29.06 -2.79
N GLU A 38 21.11 30.39 -2.68
CA GLU A 38 20.16 31.14 -1.86
C GLU A 38 18.71 30.94 -2.33
N LYS A 39 18.46 31.02 -3.65
CA LYS A 39 17.13 30.71 -4.22
C LYS A 39 16.65 29.30 -3.87
N TRP A 40 17.55 28.31 -3.90
CA TRP A 40 17.24 26.95 -3.50
C TRP A 40 16.93 26.85 -2.00
N ASN A 41 17.73 27.49 -1.15
CA ASN A 41 17.54 27.43 0.29
C ASN A 41 16.23 28.11 0.72
N ASN A 42 15.89 29.25 0.13
CA ASN A 42 14.63 29.94 0.38
C ASN A 42 13.44 29.08 -0.04
N TRP A 43 13.48 28.52 -1.26
CA TRP A 43 12.47 27.59 -1.71
C TRP A 43 12.35 26.38 -0.78
N LEU A 44 13.47 25.72 -0.45
CA LEU A 44 13.49 24.55 0.43
C LEU A 44 12.91 24.87 1.81
N LYS A 45 13.16 26.07 2.35
CA LYS A 45 12.60 26.52 3.62
C LYS A 45 11.08 26.64 3.57
N GLU A 46 10.54 27.27 2.52
CA GLU A 46 9.09 27.34 2.30
C GLU A 46 8.47 25.94 2.18
N MET A 47 9.15 25.03 1.47
CA MET A 47 8.68 23.65 1.33
C MET A 47 8.69 22.88 2.63
N LYS A 48 9.70 23.08 3.48
CA LYS A 48 9.75 22.45 4.81
C LYS A 48 8.55 22.86 5.66
N ILE A 49 8.20 24.15 5.66
CA ILE A 49 7.03 24.67 6.39
C ILE A 49 5.75 24.01 5.86
N SER A 50 5.52 24.10 4.55
CA SER A 50 4.32 23.51 3.92
C SER A 50 4.24 21.99 4.12
N LEU A 51 5.38 21.30 4.12
CA LEU A 51 5.46 19.88 4.38
C LEU A 51 5.03 19.57 5.82
N THR A 52 5.60 20.26 6.81
CA THR A 52 5.27 20.06 8.23
C THR A 52 3.78 20.29 8.47
N GLU A 53 3.24 21.44 8.02
CA GLU A 53 1.81 21.76 8.17
C GLU A 53 0.91 20.68 7.55
N LYS A 54 1.28 20.19 6.35
CA LYS A 54 0.52 19.14 5.69
C LYS A 54 0.58 17.82 6.45
N LEU A 55 1.76 17.40 6.89
CA LEU A 55 1.93 16.13 7.61
C LEU A 55 1.24 16.15 8.98
N GLU A 56 1.33 17.26 9.72
CA GLU A 56 0.62 17.43 10.99
C GLU A 56 -0.89 17.28 10.79
N LYS A 57 -1.46 18.06 9.86
CA LYS A 57 -2.89 18.01 9.54
C LYS A 57 -3.34 16.61 9.12
N GLU A 58 -2.65 16.01 8.15
CA GLU A 58 -3.00 14.71 7.59
C GLU A 58 -2.85 13.59 8.63
N SER A 59 -1.85 13.69 9.51
CA SER A 59 -1.67 12.74 10.60
C SER A 59 -2.82 12.85 11.60
N GLN A 60 -3.22 14.06 11.99
CA GLN A 60 -4.31 14.31 12.92
C GLN A 60 -5.65 13.78 12.36
N GLU A 61 -5.99 14.14 11.11
CA GLU A 61 -7.20 13.67 10.46
C GLU A 61 -7.24 12.14 10.31
N TYR A 62 -6.10 11.51 10.08
CA TYR A 62 -6.03 10.05 10.03
C TYR A 62 -6.27 9.43 11.41
N MET A 63 -5.68 9.99 12.46
CA MET A 63 -5.88 9.51 13.83
C MET A 63 -7.34 9.62 14.27
N GLU A 64 -8.02 10.72 13.90
CA GLU A 64 -9.46 10.89 14.16
C GLU A 64 -10.34 9.84 13.44
N LYS A 65 -10.01 9.52 12.18
CA LYS A 65 -10.67 8.41 11.46
C LYS A 65 -10.39 7.06 12.13
N LEU A 66 -9.18 6.90 12.66
CA LEU A 66 -8.80 5.67 13.32
C LEU A 66 -9.53 5.48 14.66
N GLU A 67 -9.86 6.56 15.36
CA GLU A 67 -10.75 6.54 16.52
C GLU A 67 -12.16 6.03 16.16
N GLN A 68 -12.71 6.48 15.04
CA GLN A 68 -14.01 5.96 14.57
C GLN A 68 -13.94 4.46 14.23
N GLN A 69 -12.86 4.04 13.58
CA GLN A 69 -12.63 2.62 13.28
C GLN A 69 -12.40 1.78 14.55
N TRP A 70 -11.88 2.38 15.60
CA TRP A 70 -11.75 1.74 16.90
C TRP A 70 -13.12 1.46 17.51
N ASP A 71 -14.03 2.43 17.49
CA ASP A 71 -15.40 2.24 18.00
C ASP A 71 -16.14 1.15 17.24
N GLU A 72 -16.02 1.14 15.90
CA GLU A 72 -16.57 0.07 15.06
C GLU A 72 -15.95 -1.30 15.38
N PHE A 73 -14.64 -1.35 15.57
CA PHE A 73 -13.93 -2.57 15.95
C PHE A 73 -14.42 -3.10 17.30
N MET A 74 -14.59 -2.25 18.30
CA MET A 74 -15.07 -2.64 19.62
C MET A 74 -16.50 -3.18 19.57
N LYS A 75 -17.40 -2.45 18.92
CA LYS A 75 -18.79 -2.88 18.74
C LYS A 75 -18.88 -4.22 18.02
N ASN A 76 -18.18 -4.36 16.90
CA ASN A 76 -18.18 -5.61 16.13
C ASN A 76 -17.57 -6.77 16.94
N SER A 77 -16.54 -6.50 17.74
CA SER A 77 -15.93 -7.51 18.60
C SER A 77 -16.91 -7.98 19.67
N GLU A 78 -17.60 -7.05 20.33
CA GLU A 78 -18.60 -7.38 21.34
C GLU A 78 -19.78 -8.17 20.73
N ASP A 79 -20.37 -7.67 19.65
CA ASP A 79 -21.49 -8.31 18.96
C ASP A 79 -21.15 -9.75 18.51
N LYS A 80 -19.95 -9.95 17.94
CA LYS A 80 -19.48 -11.27 17.49
C LYS A 80 -19.32 -12.28 18.62
N TRP A 81 -19.01 -11.83 19.83
CA TRP A 81 -18.79 -12.71 20.98
C TRP A 81 -20.02 -12.84 21.87
N ARG A 82 -21.02 -11.94 21.75
CA ARG A 82 -22.34 -12.10 22.37
C ARG A 82 -23.24 -13.07 21.60
N HIS A 83 -23.07 -13.17 20.28
CA HIS A 83 -23.90 -14.04 19.45
C HIS A 83 -23.13 -15.22 18.84
N TYR A 84 -23.84 -16.29 18.49
CA TYR A 84 -23.28 -17.40 17.76
C TYR A 84 -22.83 -16.96 16.37
N ASN A 85 -21.52 -16.98 16.14
CA ASN A 85 -20.94 -16.75 14.82
C ASN A 85 -20.54 -18.10 14.17
N PRO A 86 -21.19 -18.53 13.07
CA PRO A 86 -20.89 -19.79 12.41
C PRO A 86 -19.50 -19.83 11.74
N GLN A 87 -18.86 -18.68 11.55
CA GLN A 87 -17.52 -18.53 10.97
C GLN A 87 -16.42 -18.48 12.04
N MET A 88 -16.74 -18.68 13.33
CA MET A 88 -15.76 -18.60 14.43
C MET A 88 -14.55 -19.52 14.24
N GLU A 89 -14.74 -20.70 13.66
CA GLU A 89 -13.64 -21.62 13.40
C GLU A 89 -12.72 -21.11 12.28
N GLU A 90 -13.29 -20.53 11.22
CA GLU A 90 -12.50 -20.00 10.10
C GLU A 90 -11.80 -18.68 10.48
N GLU A 91 -12.49 -17.80 11.21
CA GLU A 91 -11.97 -16.48 11.59
C GLU A 91 -10.97 -16.55 12.75
N TYR A 92 -11.24 -17.39 13.75
CA TYR A 92 -10.48 -17.40 15.01
C TYR A 92 -9.77 -18.72 15.31
N GLN A 93 -10.06 -19.81 14.58
CA GLN A 93 -9.59 -21.17 14.90
C GLN A 93 -10.00 -21.60 16.33
N CYS A 94 -11.21 -21.17 16.74
CA CYS A 94 -11.76 -21.30 18.09
C CYS A 94 -13.03 -22.18 18.06
N SER A 95 -12.98 -23.39 17.51
CA SER A 95 -14.13 -24.31 17.50
C SER A 95 -14.43 -24.82 18.90
N VAL A 96 -15.65 -24.51 19.35
CA VAL A 96 -16.20 -25.03 20.60
C VAL A 96 -17.19 -26.16 20.36
N TYR A 97 -17.81 -26.21 19.18
CA TYR A 97 -18.80 -27.22 18.82
C TYR A 97 -18.19 -28.36 18.00
N PRO A 98 -18.59 -29.62 18.23
CA PRO A 98 -19.75 -30.04 19.02
C PRO A 98 -19.50 -30.26 20.52
N LEU A 99 -18.24 -30.17 20.99
CA LEU A 99 -17.87 -30.52 22.37
C LEU A 99 -18.64 -29.71 23.43
N GLY A 100 -18.81 -28.40 23.19
CA GLY A 100 -19.53 -27.49 24.08
C GLY A 100 -20.99 -27.87 24.37
N LEU A 101 -21.63 -28.69 23.52
CA LEU A 101 -22.99 -29.18 23.79
C LEU A 101 -23.09 -30.10 25.00
N LYS A 102 -21.97 -30.66 25.46
CA LYS A 102 -21.91 -31.57 26.62
C LYS A 102 -21.20 -30.97 27.83
N TRP A 103 -20.82 -29.70 27.74
CA TRP A 103 -20.08 -29.02 28.80
C TRP A 103 -21.02 -28.51 29.87
N ASP A 104 -20.55 -28.57 31.10
CA ASP A 104 -21.09 -27.87 32.24
C ASP A 104 -20.54 -26.43 32.27
N ASP A 105 -21.06 -25.63 33.20
CA ASP A 105 -20.69 -24.23 33.35
C ASP A 105 -19.18 -24.06 33.63
N GLU A 106 -18.57 -24.99 34.36
CA GLU A 106 -17.13 -24.98 34.67
C GLU A 106 -16.28 -25.14 33.41
N LYS A 107 -16.60 -26.12 32.54
CA LYS A 107 -15.87 -26.32 31.28
C LYS A 107 -16.05 -25.15 30.32
N TRP A 108 -17.25 -24.57 30.24
CA TRP A 108 -17.49 -23.36 29.44
C TRP A 108 -16.67 -22.17 29.92
N THR A 109 -16.66 -21.94 31.23
CA THR A 109 -15.88 -20.89 31.87
C THR A 109 -14.38 -21.08 31.59
N ALA A 110 -13.85 -22.29 31.84
CA ALA A 110 -12.44 -22.60 31.59
C ALA A 110 -12.05 -22.39 30.12
N TRP A 111 -12.87 -22.86 29.18
CA TRP A 111 -12.62 -22.67 27.76
C TRP A 111 -12.60 -21.19 27.37
N PHE A 112 -13.53 -20.39 27.88
CA PHE A 112 -13.60 -18.97 27.53
C PHE A 112 -12.35 -18.23 28.01
N TYR A 113 -11.92 -18.47 29.26
CA TYR A 113 -10.71 -17.85 29.81
C TYR A 113 -9.43 -18.28 29.08
N GLU A 114 -9.35 -19.54 28.63
CA GLU A 114 -8.15 -20.04 27.94
C GLU A 114 -8.14 -19.68 26.44
N LYS A 115 -9.19 -20.09 25.70
CA LYS A 115 -9.28 -19.96 24.24
C LYS A 115 -10.01 -18.70 23.81
N GLY A 116 -11.14 -18.38 24.44
CA GLY A 116 -11.94 -17.21 24.10
C GLY A 116 -11.13 -15.92 24.19
N LEU A 117 -10.52 -15.68 25.35
CA LEU A 117 -9.64 -14.54 25.58
C LEU A 117 -8.40 -14.54 24.69
N TRP A 118 -7.84 -15.71 24.37
CA TRP A 118 -6.72 -15.79 23.43
C TRP A 118 -7.12 -15.32 22.03
N CYS A 119 -8.29 -15.75 21.55
CA CYS A 119 -8.85 -15.35 20.26
C CYS A 119 -9.14 -13.83 20.22
N LEU A 120 -9.72 -13.26 21.28
CA LEU A 120 -9.91 -11.81 21.44
C LEU A 120 -8.57 -11.03 21.45
N LYS A 121 -7.56 -11.50 22.18
CA LYS A 121 -6.22 -10.89 22.21
C LYS A 121 -5.56 -10.92 20.84
N LYS A 122 -5.70 -12.02 20.11
CA LYS A 122 -5.15 -12.17 18.76
C LYS A 122 -5.81 -11.21 17.79
N SER A 123 -7.14 -11.10 17.82
CA SER A 123 -7.91 -10.17 16.98
C SER A 123 -7.47 -8.72 17.17
N PHE A 124 -7.38 -8.26 18.43
CA PHE A 124 -6.91 -6.92 18.75
C PHE A 124 -5.47 -6.67 18.28
N LYS A 125 -4.55 -7.63 18.48
CA LYS A 125 -3.17 -7.51 17.99
C LYS A 125 -3.12 -7.37 16.46
N THR A 126 -3.94 -8.13 15.74
CA THR A 126 -4.06 -8.04 14.29
C THR A 126 -4.59 -6.67 13.88
N TRP A 127 -5.70 -6.22 14.47
CA TRP A 127 -6.28 -4.91 14.21
C TRP A 127 -5.26 -3.79 14.42
N LEU A 128 -4.59 -3.76 15.58
CA LEU A 128 -3.58 -2.74 15.88
C LEU A 128 -2.39 -2.75 14.89
N THR A 129 -1.98 -3.95 14.47
CA THR A 129 -0.89 -4.11 13.49
C THR A 129 -1.31 -3.59 12.12
N ASP A 130 -2.52 -3.90 11.69
CA ASP A 130 -3.04 -3.50 10.38
C ASP A 130 -3.35 -2.00 10.35
N SER A 131 -3.86 -1.43 11.45
CA SER A 131 -3.99 0.01 11.65
C SER A 131 -2.65 0.73 11.49
N LYS A 132 -1.58 0.22 12.11
CA LYS A 132 -0.22 0.81 11.96
C LYS A 132 0.29 0.72 10.52
N LYS A 133 0.10 -0.43 9.88
CA LYS A 133 0.49 -0.60 8.47
C LYS A 133 -0.29 0.33 7.56
N GLY A 134 -1.59 0.48 7.78
CA GLY A 134 -2.47 1.38 7.04
C GLY A 134 -1.98 2.83 7.13
N TYR A 135 -1.75 3.31 8.36
CA TYR A 135 -1.22 4.64 8.60
C TYR A 135 0.16 4.84 7.95
N ASN A 136 1.10 3.91 8.14
CA ASN A 136 2.43 4.01 7.54
C ASN A 136 2.38 4.03 6.00
N THR A 137 1.48 3.26 5.40
CA THR A 137 1.27 3.24 3.94
C THR A 137 0.67 4.56 3.46
N TYR A 138 -0.31 5.10 4.18
CA TYR A 138 -0.92 6.40 3.89
C TYR A 138 0.13 7.51 3.87
N MET A 139 0.89 7.66 4.96
CA MET A 139 1.91 8.70 5.08
C MET A 139 3.03 8.56 4.05
N LYS A 140 3.41 7.32 3.71
CA LYS A 140 4.38 7.07 2.64
C LYS A 140 3.89 7.56 1.28
N ASN A 141 2.64 7.26 0.92
CA ASN A 141 2.07 7.68 -0.35
C ASN A 141 1.91 9.21 -0.41
N LEU A 142 1.41 9.81 0.67
CA LEU A 142 1.31 11.25 0.84
C LEU A 142 2.65 11.96 0.59
N LEU A 143 3.72 11.46 1.22
CA LEU A 143 5.07 11.99 1.06
C LEU A 143 5.63 11.78 -0.35
N GLN A 144 5.32 10.67 -1.00
CA GLN A 144 5.74 10.43 -2.38
C GLN A 144 5.07 11.41 -3.36
N GLU A 145 3.76 11.63 -3.20
CA GLU A 145 3.01 12.56 -4.04
C GLU A 145 3.46 14.00 -3.82
N PHE A 146 3.54 14.43 -2.56
CA PHE A 146 4.08 15.74 -2.18
C PHE A 146 5.51 15.92 -2.70
N GLY A 147 6.37 14.93 -2.42
CA GLY A 147 7.77 14.89 -2.82
C GLY A 147 7.96 15.04 -4.33
N LYS A 148 7.06 14.45 -5.13
CA LYS A 148 7.06 14.55 -6.58
C LYS A 148 6.57 15.93 -7.05
N GLN A 149 5.40 16.37 -6.58
CA GLN A 149 4.79 17.63 -7.02
C GLN A 149 5.72 18.82 -6.79
N PHE A 150 6.22 18.96 -5.57
CA PHE A 150 7.02 20.12 -5.20
C PHE A 150 8.41 20.09 -5.86
N TYR A 151 9.04 18.92 -6.00
CA TYR A 151 10.31 18.82 -6.73
C TYR A 151 10.14 19.13 -8.24
N GLU A 152 9.04 18.70 -8.84
CA GLU A 152 8.70 19.08 -10.21
C GLU A 152 8.52 20.59 -10.33
N ASP A 153 7.87 21.24 -9.37
CA ASP A 153 7.69 22.69 -9.36
C ASP A 153 9.03 23.44 -9.30
N TRP A 154 10.00 22.96 -8.50
CA TRP A 154 11.37 23.50 -8.53
C TRP A 154 12.00 23.34 -9.92
N CYS A 155 11.91 22.16 -10.51
CA CYS A 155 12.47 21.86 -11.82
C CYS A 155 11.78 22.65 -12.95
N ARG A 156 10.53 23.09 -12.75
CA ARG A 156 9.76 23.90 -13.71
C ARG A 156 10.11 25.39 -13.65
N ARG A 157 10.91 25.87 -12.70
CA ARG A 157 11.28 27.29 -12.67
C ARG A 157 12.00 27.71 -13.97
N PRO A 158 11.67 28.87 -14.57
CA PRO A 158 12.21 29.26 -15.87
C PRO A 158 13.75 29.30 -15.91
N GLU A 159 14.37 29.83 -14.85
CA GLU A 159 15.83 29.93 -14.77
C GLU A 159 16.46 28.53 -14.68
N LYS A 160 15.84 27.63 -13.93
CA LYS A 160 16.27 26.24 -13.77
C LYS A 160 16.18 25.47 -15.09
N ARG A 161 15.04 25.56 -15.79
CA ARG A 161 14.84 24.93 -17.11
C ARG A 161 15.83 25.44 -18.14
N ARG A 162 16.08 26.75 -18.18
CA ARG A 162 17.02 27.37 -19.12
C ARG A 162 18.43 26.86 -18.88
N GLU A 163 18.87 26.86 -17.63
CA GLU A 163 20.20 26.38 -17.25
C GLU A 163 20.37 24.89 -17.56
N ASP A 164 19.41 24.05 -17.17
CA ASP A 164 19.41 22.62 -17.47
C ASP A 164 19.52 22.35 -18.97
N LYS A 165 18.79 23.11 -19.81
CA LYS A 165 18.86 22.98 -21.28
C LYS A 165 20.24 23.33 -21.81
N ILE A 166 20.87 24.37 -21.28
CA ILE A 166 22.22 24.81 -21.70
C ILE A 166 23.26 23.78 -21.27
N CYS A 167 23.28 23.41 -19.99
CA CYS A 167 24.27 22.48 -19.43
C CYS A 167 24.13 21.07 -20.01
N LYS A 168 22.92 20.55 -20.22
CA LYS A 168 22.70 19.25 -20.88
C LYS A 168 23.16 19.25 -22.34
N ARG A 169 22.91 20.35 -23.07
CA ARG A 169 23.40 20.50 -24.45
C ARG A 169 24.93 20.49 -24.48
N TRP A 170 25.56 21.18 -23.53
CA TRP A 170 27.02 21.22 -23.43
C TRP A 170 27.61 19.87 -23.00
N GLU A 171 26.96 19.13 -22.10
CA GLU A 171 27.34 17.75 -21.74
C GLU A 171 27.36 16.81 -22.96
N GLN A 172 26.43 17.00 -23.91
CA GLN A 172 26.33 16.16 -25.11
C GLN A 172 27.26 16.57 -26.25
N LYS A 173 27.54 17.88 -26.40
CA LYS A 173 28.16 18.44 -27.62
C LYS A 173 29.37 19.35 -27.36
N GLY A 174 29.75 19.55 -26.10
CA GLY A 174 30.87 20.43 -25.74
C GLY A 174 32.20 19.83 -26.20
N LEU A 175 33.02 20.65 -26.88
CA LEU A 175 34.34 20.25 -27.37
C LEU A 175 35.43 21.01 -26.62
N ARG A 176 36.60 20.37 -26.41
CA ARG A 176 37.78 21.04 -25.80
C ARG A 176 38.25 22.27 -26.57
N GLY A 177 37.93 22.35 -27.87
CA GLY A 177 38.21 23.50 -28.73
C GLY A 177 37.19 24.64 -28.65
N ASP A 178 36.14 24.51 -27.83
CA ASP A 178 35.14 25.56 -27.65
C ASP A 178 35.77 26.85 -27.11
N GLN A 179 35.34 27.99 -27.66
CA GLN A 179 35.65 29.28 -27.05
C GLN A 179 35.16 29.29 -25.59
N TYR A 180 36.04 29.71 -24.68
CA TYR A 180 35.82 29.71 -23.22
C TYR A 180 35.53 28.32 -22.63
N TYR A 181 36.14 27.27 -23.17
CA TYR A 181 35.95 25.89 -22.69
C TYR A 181 36.12 25.76 -21.17
N SER A 182 37.18 26.35 -20.59
CA SER A 182 37.43 26.30 -19.14
C SER A 182 36.28 26.88 -18.31
N LEU A 183 35.72 28.02 -18.72
CA LEU A 183 34.57 28.65 -18.07
C LEU A 183 33.29 27.82 -18.24
N LYS A 184 33.03 27.28 -19.43
CA LYS A 184 31.86 26.41 -19.71
C LYS A 184 31.94 25.11 -18.91
N TRP A 185 33.13 24.52 -18.82
CA TRP A 185 33.39 23.33 -18.02
C TRP A 185 33.14 23.59 -16.54
N MET A 186 33.62 24.72 -16.02
CA MET A 186 33.38 25.12 -14.63
C MET A 186 31.88 25.33 -14.36
N GLN A 187 31.16 26.03 -15.24
CA GLN A 187 29.70 26.22 -15.11
C GLN A 187 28.95 24.89 -15.13
N TRP A 188 29.27 24.00 -16.06
CA TRP A 188 28.67 22.67 -16.11
C TRP A 188 28.99 21.84 -14.87
N ARG A 189 30.23 21.87 -14.38
CA ARG A 189 30.64 21.17 -13.15
C ARG A 189 29.85 21.68 -11.95
N ASN A 190 29.75 23.00 -11.79
CA ASN A 190 28.99 23.63 -10.70
C ASN A 190 27.50 23.25 -10.79
N TRP A 191 26.92 23.30 -11.99
CA TRP A 191 25.54 22.84 -12.23
C TRP A 191 25.34 21.37 -11.87
N LYS A 192 26.28 20.49 -12.26
CA LYS A 192 26.20 19.05 -12.00
C LYS A 192 26.27 18.74 -10.50
N ASN A 193 27.24 19.34 -9.81
CA ASN A 193 27.39 19.20 -8.36
C ASN A 193 26.16 19.75 -7.63
N ARG A 194 25.72 20.97 -7.96
CA ARG A 194 24.53 21.57 -7.35
C ARG A 194 23.29 20.71 -7.53
N ASN A 195 23.05 20.15 -8.71
CA ASN A 195 21.92 19.22 -8.93
C ASN A 195 22.00 17.97 -8.06
N HIS A 196 23.20 17.39 -7.97
CA HIS A 196 23.44 16.24 -7.13
C HIS A 196 23.13 16.55 -5.66
N ASP A 197 23.67 17.65 -5.15
CA ASP A 197 23.52 18.06 -3.75
C ASP A 197 22.07 18.44 -3.44
N GLN A 198 21.40 19.20 -4.32
CA GLN A 198 19.98 19.55 -4.17
C GLN A 198 19.09 18.31 -4.15
N LYS A 199 19.33 17.34 -5.05
CA LYS A 199 18.60 16.07 -5.06
C LYS A 199 18.86 15.28 -3.79
N HIS A 200 20.11 15.22 -3.32
CA HIS A 200 20.45 14.52 -2.09
C HIS A 200 19.73 15.13 -0.88
N VAL A 201 19.81 16.46 -0.71
CA VAL A 201 19.12 17.19 0.36
C VAL A 201 17.61 16.96 0.31
N TRP A 202 17.00 17.00 -0.88
CA TRP A 202 15.57 16.73 -1.04
C TRP A 202 15.18 15.31 -0.64
N VAL A 203 15.93 14.30 -1.10
CA VAL A 203 15.67 12.90 -0.76
C VAL A 203 15.83 12.65 0.73
N THR A 204 16.83 13.25 1.35
CA THR A 204 17.03 13.16 2.81
C THR A 204 15.88 13.80 3.57
N LEU A 205 15.44 15.00 3.17
CA LEU A 205 14.27 15.65 3.78
C LEU A 205 13.03 14.76 3.75
N MET A 206 12.72 14.14 2.60
CA MET A 206 11.56 13.24 2.49
C MET A 206 11.70 11.99 3.38
N LYS A 207 12.92 11.44 3.52
CA LYS A 207 13.19 10.29 4.39
C LYS A 207 13.06 10.64 5.86
N ASP A 208 13.61 11.78 6.26
CA ASP A 208 13.57 12.25 7.64
C ASP A 208 12.12 12.53 8.06
N ALA A 209 11.36 13.21 7.21
CA ALA A 209 9.92 13.41 7.41
C ALA A 209 9.16 12.08 7.53
N LEU A 210 9.44 11.10 6.66
CA LEU A 210 8.81 9.77 6.79
C LEU A 210 9.13 9.13 8.13
N LYS A 211 10.40 9.19 8.56
CA LYS A 211 10.85 8.60 9.82
C LYS A 211 10.20 9.28 11.02
N GLU A 212 10.07 10.61 11.00
CA GLU A 212 9.43 11.39 12.06
C GLU A 212 7.95 11.00 12.23
N TYR A 213 7.22 10.90 11.13
CA TYR A 213 5.77 10.68 11.18
C TYR A 213 5.35 9.20 11.17
N THR A 214 6.23 8.26 10.84
CA THR A 214 5.88 6.82 10.81
C THR A 214 6.75 5.95 11.72
N GLY A 215 7.81 6.54 12.29
CA GLY A 215 8.76 5.86 13.16
C GLY A 215 8.15 5.33 14.45
N PRO A 216 8.94 4.57 15.22
CA PRO A 216 8.50 4.00 16.49
C PRO A 216 8.18 5.07 17.54
N GLU A 217 8.86 6.22 17.48
CA GLU A 217 8.72 7.34 18.41
C GLU A 217 7.66 8.37 17.99
N PHE A 218 6.88 8.09 16.93
CA PHE A 218 5.87 9.03 16.48
C PHE A 218 4.77 9.20 17.55
N LYS A 219 4.74 10.39 18.17
CA LYS A 219 4.00 10.67 19.40
C LYS A 219 2.51 10.34 19.34
N LEU A 220 1.80 10.79 18.29
CA LEU A 220 0.35 10.53 18.20
C LEU A 220 0.04 9.03 18.15
N TRP A 221 0.84 8.26 17.41
CA TRP A 221 0.66 6.81 17.34
C TRP A 221 1.02 6.12 18.66
N THR A 222 2.08 6.53 19.34
CA THR A 222 2.50 5.90 20.59
C THR A 222 1.49 6.16 21.71
N GLU A 223 0.95 7.37 21.80
CA GLU A 223 -0.10 7.75 22.75
C GLU A 223 -1.39 6.96 22.48
N PHE A 224 -1.90 7.01 21.24
CA PHE A 224 -3.08 6.24 20.81
C PHE A 224 -2.92 4.76 21.13
N ARG A 225 -1.80 4.15 20.73
CA ARG A 225 -1.54 2.73 20.97
C ARG A 225 -1.57 2.39 22.45
N LYS A 226 -0.95 3.21 23.30
CA LYS A 226 -0.91 2.98 24.73
C LYS A 226 -2.32 3.02 25.31
N GLU A 227 -3.07 4.07 24.98
CA GLU A 227 -4.47 4.23 25.42
C GLU A 227 -5.33 3.03 25.03
N LYS A 228 -5.31 2.61 23.76
CA LYS A 228 -6.14 1.49 23.30
C LYS A 228 -5.73 0.15 23.92
N ILE A 229 -4.43 -0.07 24.15
CA ILE A 229 -3.94 -1.27 24.84
C ILE A 229 -4.48 -1.31 26.27
N ASP A 230 -4.41 -0.19 26.99
CA ASP A 230 -4.82 -0.15 28.38
C ASP A 230 -6.34 -0.26 28.54
N PHE A 231 -7.10 0.43 27.67
CA PHE A 231 -8.55 0.25 27.57
C PHE A 231 -8.91 -1.21 27.28
N TYR A 232 -8.31 -1.82 26.24
CA TYR A 232 -8.69 -3.17 25.81
C TYR A 232 -8.40 -4.23 26.87
N LYS A 233 -7.33 -4.06 27.67
CA LYS A 233 -7.05 -4.94 28.81
C LYS A 233 -8.18 -4.88 29.85
N GLN A 234 -8.62 -3.68 30.22
CA GLN A 234 -9.70 -3.48 31.19
C GLN A 234 -11.02 -4.01 30.65
N TRP A 235 -11.35 -3.67 29.41
CA TRP A 235 -12.55 -4.15 28.74
C TRP A 235 -12.58 -5.68 28.66
N MET A 236 -11.48 -6.35 28.28
CA MET A 236 -11.45 -7.82 28.20
C MET A 236 -11.72 -8.48 29.56
N GLN A 237 -11.22 -7.90 30.64
CA GLN A 237 -11.46 -8.45 31.99
C GLN A 237 -12.94 -8.33 32.35
N ALA A 238 -13.51 -7.13 32.24
CA ALA A 238 -14.93 -6.90 32.52
C ALA A 238 -15.83 -7.73 31.60
N PHE A 239 -15.50 -7.82 30.31
CA PHE A 239 -16.24 -8.62 29.34
C PHE A 239 -16.20 -10.11 29.69
N ALA A 240 -15.07 -10.65 30.17
CA ALA A 240 -14.98 -12.05 30.56
C ALA A 240 -15.81 -12.37 31.80
N GLU A 241 -15.76 -11.49 32.81
CA GLU A 241 -16.57 -11.60 34.01
C GLU A 241 -18.05 -11.58 33.64
N GLN A 242 -18.48 -10.61 32.83
CA GLN A 242 -19.87 -10.52 32.37
C GLN A 242 -20.28 -11.74 31.53
N TRP A 243 -19.50 -12.13 30.53
CA TRP A 243 -19.82 -13.23 29.62
C TRP A 243 -20.02 -14.55 30.39
N THR A 244 -19.23 -14.76 31.45
CA THR A 244 -19.33 -15.96 32.30
C THR A 244 -20.47 -15.88 33.31
N GLN A 245 -20.72 -14.71 33.90
CA GLN A 245 -21.86 -14.48 34.79
C GLN A 245 -23.20 -14.66 34.06
N ASP A 246 -23.32 -14.11 32.86
CA ASP A 246 -24.52 -14.19 32.03
C ASP A 246 -24.70 -15.57 31.38
N LYS A 247 -23.72 -16.47 31.52
CA LYS A 247 -23.70 -17.80 30.92
C LYS A 247 -23.98 -17.74 29.41
N GLN A 248 -23.27 -16.86 28.71
CA GLN A 248 -23.54 -16.50 27.31
C GLN A 248 -23.51 -17.70 26.34
N TRP A 249 -22.88 -18.82 26.73
CA TRP A 249 -22.93 -20.09 26.00
C TRP A 249 -24.34 -20.65 25.82
N ASN A 250 -25.30 -20.31 26.69
CA ASN A 250 -26.70 -20.69 26.52
C ASN A 250 -27.27 -20.02 25.27
N THR A 251 -27.13 -18.70 25.16
CA THR A 251 -27.51 -17.92 23.96
C THR A 251 -26.83 -18.46 22.71
N TRP A 252 -25.52 -18.73 22.77
CA TRP A 252 -24.80 -19.32 21.64
C TRP A 252 -25.38 -20.67 21.22
N THR A 253 -25.73 -21.52 22.18
CA THR A 253 -26.26 -22.86 21.92
C THR A 253 -27.66 -22.81 21.29
N GLU A 254 -28.51 -21.91 21.77
CA GLU A 254 -29.84 -21.66 21.22
C GLU A 254 -29.76 -21.15 19.78
N GLU A 255 -29.04 -20.05 19.55
CA GLU A 255 -28.87 -19.45 18.22
C GLU A 255 -28.23 -20.43 17.22
N ARG A 256 -27.26 -21.23 17.69
CA ARG A 256 -26.64 -22.28 16.87
C ARG A 256 -27.66 -23.36 16.50
N ASN A 257 -28.53 -23.77 17.42
CA ASN A 257 -29.56 -24.76 17.12
C ASN A 257 -30.58 -24.23 16.11
N GLU A 258 -30.98 -22.96 16.23
CA GLU A 258 -31.82 -22.30 15.24
C GLU A 258 -31.15 -22.22 13.86
N TYR A 259 -29.88 -21.80 13.83
CA TYR A 259 -29.09 -21.73 12.61
C TYR A 259 -28.99 -23.10 11.93
N MET A 260 -28.71 -24.16 12.69
CA MET A 260 -28.65 -25.52 12.17
C MET A 260 -30.00 -26.04 11.68
N LYS A 261 -31.11 -25.64 12.32
CA LYS A 261 -32.48 -25.95 11.85
C LYS A 261 -32.77 -25.27 10.51
N LYS A 262 -32.52 -23.97 10.41
CA LYS A 262 -32.69 -23.19 9.16
C LYS A 262 -31.85 -23.78 8.02
N LYS A 263 -30.58 -24.10 8.27
CA LYS A 263 -29.67 -24.70 7.28
C LYS A 263 -30.20 -26.05 6.77
N LYS A 264 -30.69 -26.92 7.67
CA LYS A 264 -31.29 -28.21 7.27
C LYS A 264 -32.56 -28.03 6.43
N GLU A 265 -33.42 -27.07 6.78
CA GLU A 265 -34.63 -26.75 6.02
C GLU A 265 -34.30 -26.23 4.61
N GLU A 266 -33.29 -25.38 4.47
CA GLU A 266 -32.81 -24.90 3.18
C GLU A 266 -32.21 -26.02 2.32
N GLU A 267 -31.40 -26.90 2.90
CA GLU A 267 -30.85 -28.06 2.21
C GLU A 267 -31.95 -29.02 1.75
N ALA A 268 -32.99 -29.23 2.56
CA ALA A 268 -34.16 -30.03 2.19
C ALA A 268 -34.94 -29.39 1.03
N LYS A 269 -35.15 -28.07 1.05
CA LYS A 269 -35.78 -27.31 -0.06
C LYS A 269 -34.95 -27.42 -1.36
N LYS A 270 -33.62 -27.27 -1.27
CA LYS A 270 -32.71 -27.42 -2.43
C LYS A 270 -32.72 -28.85 -3.00
N LYS A 271 -32.75 -29.88 -2.14
CA LYS A 271 -32.86 -31.30 -2.55
C LYS A 271 -34.24 -31.64 -3.15
N ALA A 272 -35.32 -31.02 -2.67
CA ALA A 272 -36.66 -31.19 -3.24
C ALA A 272 -36.78 -30.52 -4.63
N ALA A 273 -36.18 -29.34 -4.80
CA ALA A 273 -36.14 -28.64 -6.09
C ALA A 273 -35.30 -29.38 -7.15
N SER A 274 -34.17 -29.98 -6.76
CA SER A 274 -33.36 -30.79 -7.67
C SER A 274 -34.04 -32.12 -8.05
N LYS A 275 -34.78 -32.76 -7.12
CA LYS A 275 -35.63 -33.92 -7.43
C LYS A 275 -36.79 -33.58 -8.36
N LYS A 276 -37.46 -32.43 -8.22
CA LYS A 276 -38.49 -31.97 -9.17
C LYS A 276 -37.93 -31.73 -10.58
N LYS A 277 -36.72 -31.14 -10.71
CA LYS A 277 -36.04 -30.99 -12.00
C LYS A 277 -35.65 -32.35 -12.61
N ALA A 278 -35.18 -33.30 -11.81
CA ALA A 278 -34.82 -34.65 -12.27
C ALA A 278 -36.05 -35.50 -12.67
N ALA A 279 -37.19 -35.36 -11.97
CA ALA A 279 -38.44 -36.03 -12.31
C ALA A 279 -39.04 -35.52 -13.63
N SER A 280 -38.93 -34.22 -13.93
CA SER A 280 -39.36 -33.67 -15.24
C SER A 280 -38.52 -34.19 -16.43
N LYS A 281 -37.29 -34.66 -16.18
CA LYS A 281 -36.41 -35.25 -17.21
C LYS A 281 -36.61 -36.77 -17.41
N LYS A 282 -37.29 -37.47 -16.50
CA LYS A 282 -37.57 -38.92 -16.62
C LYS A 282 -39.00 -39.26 -17.07
N GLY A 283 -39.89 -38.27 -17.19
CA GLY A 283 -41.26 -38.44 -17.70
C GLY A 283 -41.42 -38.38 -19.23
N GLY A 284 -40.34 -38.23 -19.99
CA GLY A 284 -40.37 -38.08 -21.46
C GLY A 284 -39.65 -39.20 -22.20
N ALA A 285 -40.06 -40.45 -22.02
CA ALA A 285 -39.64 -41.54 -22.90
C ALA A 285 -40.79 -42.54 -23.10
N ALA A 286 -41.84 -42.11 -23.82
CA ALA A 286 -42.82 -42.98 -24.43
C ALA A 286 -42.56 -43.10 -25.93
N LYS A 287 -42.46 -44.37 -26.36
CA LYS A 287 -42.22 -44.93 -27.69
C LYS A 287 -42.82 -44.14 -28.86
N LYS A 288 -42.02 -43.96 -29.93
CA LYS A 288 -42.52 -43.99 -31.32
C LYS A 288 -41.69 -44.98 -32.14
N ALA A 289 -42.41 -45.92 -32.78
CA ALA A 289 -41.91 -46.92 -33.72
C ALA A 289 -41.91 -46.32 -35.17
N PRO A 290 -41.28 -47.00 -36.16
CA PRO A 290 -40.39 -46.37 -37.15
C PRO A 290 -41.03 -46.10 -38.53
N ALA A 291 -40.39 -45.22 -39.31
CA ALA A 291 -40.53 -45.16 -40.77
C ALA A 291 -39.15 -45.23 -41.45
N LYS A 292 -38.98 -46.28 -42.27
CA LYS A 292 -37.93 -46.51 -43.30
C LYS A 292 -38.17 -45.53 -44.48
N LYS A 293 -37.24 -45.08 -45.34
CA LYS A 293 -35.88 -45.47 -45.81
C LYS A 293 -35.34 -44.26 -46.64
N ALA A 294 -34.08 -43.78 -46.48
CA ALA A 294 -32.85 -44.08 -47.28
C ALA A 294 -32.55 -43.09 -48.44
N PRO A 295 -31.31 -42.97 -49.00
CA PRO A 295 -29.95 -43.15 -48.44
C PRO A 295 -28.88 -42.10 -48.88
N THR A 296 -27.65 -42.28 -48.36
CA THR A 296 -26.32 -41.76 -48.79
C THR A 296 -25.92 -40.35 -48.32
N LYS A 297 -24.69 -40.05 -47.86
CA LYS A 297 -23.35 -40.60 -48.17
C LYS A 297 -22.35 -40.32 -47.02
N LYS A 298 -21.30 -41.15 -46.96
CA LYS A 298 -20.16 -41.23 -46.02
C LYS A 298 -19.35 -39.92 -45.84
N ALA A 299 -18.86 -39.67 -44.62
CA ALA A 299 -17.42 -39.60 -44.28
C ALA A 299 -17.23 -39.42 -42.76
N ALA A 300 -16.23 -40.09 -42.20
CA ALA A 300 -15.75 -40.03 -40.81
C ALA A 300 -14.31 -39.46 -40.80
N PRO A 301 -13.59 -39.46 -39.67
CA PRO A 301 -13.85 -38.79 -38.39
C PRO A 301 -12.66 -37.88 -37.99
N GLY A 302 -12.89 -36.92 -37.09
CA GLY A 302 -11.83 -36.02 -36.59
C GLY A 302 -11.93 -35.82 -35.09
N THR A 303 -10.96 -36.38 -34.38
CA THR A 303 -10.76 -36.39 -32.93
C THR A 303 -10.27 -35.03 -32.38
N LYS A 304 -10.53 -34.80 -31.09
CA LYS A 304 -9.58 -34.37 -30.02
C LYS A 304 -10.10 -33.24 -29.11
N ALA A 305 -10.00 -33.56 -27.82
CA ALA A 305 -9.92 -32.62 -26.71
C ALA A 305 -8.65 -31.74 -26.80
N PRO A 306 -8.62 -30.62 -26.06
CA PRO A 306 -7.39 -30.12 -25.46
C PRO A 306 -7.56 -30.16 -23.93
N ALA A 307 -6.84 -31.00 -23.20
CA ALA A 307 -5.41 -30.91 -22.89
C ALA A 307 -5.05 -29.67 -22.06
N LYS A 308 -4.83 -29.94 -20.78
CA LYS A 308 -4.13 -29.15 -19.77
C LYS A 308 -2.88 -28.47 -20.36
N LYS A 309 -2.73 -27.16 -20.15
CA LYS A 309 -1.42 -26.50 -20.23
C LYS A 309 -0.72 -26.62 -18.88
N ALA A 310 0.33 -27.43 -18.87
CA ALA A 310 1.34 -27.46 -17.82
C ALA A 310 2.23 -26.22 -17.92
N ALA A 311 2.58 -25.66 -16.76
CA ALA A 311 3.62 -24.65 -16.62
C ALA A 311 5.02 -25.29 -16.73
N PRO A 312 6.00 -24.65 -17.37
CA PRO A 312 7.36 -25.15 -17.40
C PRO A 312 8.10 -24.84 -16.09
N LYS A 313 8.64 -25.90 -15.48
CA LYS A 313 9.75 -25.84 -14.51
C LYS A 313 10.97 -25.20 -15.18
N LYS A 314 11.60 -24.23 -14.51
CA LYS A 314 13.01 -23.91 -14.69
C LYS A 314 13.81 -24.61 -13.58
N VAL A 315 14.81 -25.37 -14.00
CA VAL A 315 15.82 -26.04 -13.18
C VAL A 315 17.09 -25.16 -13.19
N ALA A 316 17.64 -24.95 -11.98
CA ALA A 316 19.05 -24.80 -11.54
C ALA A 316 20.08 -24.03 -12.42
N ALA A 317 21.15 -23.41 -11.93
CA ALA A 317 21.99 -23.64 -10.75
C ALA A 317 22.92 -22.39 -10.53
N PRO A 318 24.10 -22.45 -9.89
CA PRO A 318 24.46 -21.63 -8.72
C PRO A 318 25.58 -20.59 -8.99
N ASN A 319 25.86 -19.71 -8.02
CA ASN A 319 27.23 -19.48 -7.49
C ASN A 319 27.35 -18.31 -6.50
N ALA A 320 28.18 -18.58 -5.49
CA ALA A 320 29.19 -17.72 -4.86
C ALA A 320 28.79 -16.40 -4.16
N ALA A 321 28.83 -16.43 -2.83
CA ALA A 321 29.85 -15.73 -2.03
C ALA A 321 29.88 -16.36 -0.62
#